data_AF-W2UMR1-F1
#
_entry.id   AF-W2UMR1-F1
#
_cell.length_a   1.000
_cell.length_b   1.000
_cell.length_c   1.000
_cell.angle_alpha   90.00
_cell.angle_beta   90.00
_cell.angle_gamma   90.00
#
_symmetry.space_group_name_H-M   'P 1'
#
loop_
_entity.id
_entity.type
_entity.pdbx_description
1 polymer ?
#
loop_
_entity_poly.entity_id
_entity_poly.type
_entity_poly.pdbx_seq_one_letter_code
_entity_poly.pdbx_strand_id
1 'polypeptide(L)'
;MRKILYVLLFSTSLLFSKEINTTSKITEAVVYLSGAEITREAYLSLNSGSNDITLTGLSPNINSSTIQIRGLKSASVLAINYDINYMVVAEKSEKEKSLNELLEAQKKSKNELINLITGLDEELKVLNTNRNLSSEQKGLSLAKIQEISDYYRRRTISIKNEIYDANASIKKIEEKLTKIQNELNKVLENNKEKRGEIKLKLNSEEELDLKLIISYNVNGAGWFPVYDVKSESTKAPLTFHYKAHVYQNTSQDWSNVKLTLSTGDPSVDNTMPIIESHNLNFVNPINYNKNSTKNRFNYKYNPMVNNIVGYVYDEEGQPLPGVNVLIKGTSTGVSTDFDGKYIINNVMGAKELEYSYVGMQSQTLPIYSTRMNVHLEYSENRLDEVVVAGYAKANSRKKEIIEQVQEEQPVTKHENVTTTVFKISKKYNIPSINDVTVIEIDSFTINADYTYFAAPVINENVYLLAKITDWEQYNLLPGEANVYFEGNYAGKTYIDPNSIEEKLNVSLGIDPSVVVERNEARYNKNKSFIGNSRIVDKAFEILVKNNKNYGIELILKDRIPLSQNNQIKVNDIEFDEGDYNTKTQIIEWKITLNSKEQSKKHLSYELRYPKGKYINL
;
A
#
# COMPACT_ATOMS: atom_id res chain seq x y z
N MET A 1 19.18 90.69 -8.44
CA MET A 1 18.84 89.53 -9.30
C MET A 1 19.62 88.35 -8.72
N ARG A 2 19.01 87.45 -7.92
CA ARG A 2 18.24 86.24 -8.31
C ARG A 2 19.06 85.33 -9.25
N LYS A 3 19.30 84.03 -9.01
CA LYS A 3 18.83 83.10 -7.97
C LYS A 3 19.80 81.92 -7.86
N ILE A 4 19.90 81.43 -6.63
CA ILE A 4 20.59 80.25 -6.10
C ILE A 4 20.22 78.96 -6.83
N LEU A 5 21.24 78.15 -7.12
CA LEU A 5 21.16 76.79 -7.67
C LEU A 5 20.96 75.80 -6.50
N TYR A 6 19.79 75.16 -6.43
CA TYR A 6 19.52 74.07 -5.48
C TYR A 6 19.98 72.74 -6.10
N VAL A 7 21.00 72.12 -5.50
CA VAL A 7 21.36 70.73 -5.74
C VAL A 7 20.49 69.87 -4.82
N LEU A 8 19.51 69.19 -5.40
CA LEU A 8 18.66 68.21 -4.72
C LEU A 8 19.38 66.86 -4.74
N LEU A 9 20.04 66.51 -3.64
CA LEU A 9 20.51 65.15 -3.36
C LEU A 9 19.28 64.26 -3.14
N PHE A 10 18.80 63.63 -4.21
CA PHE A 10 17.91 62.48 -4.11
C PHE A 10 18.75 61.28 -3.65
N SER A 11 18.81 61.05 -2.34
CA SER A 11 19.27 59.77 -1.80
C SER A 11 18.22 58.72 -2.16
N THR A 12 18.39 58.04 -3.29
CA THR A 12 17.70 56.79 -3.57
C THR A 12 18.16 55.76 -2.55
N SER A 13 17.49 55.69 -1.40
CA SER A 13 17.57 54.53 -0.52
C SER A 13 17.00 53.35 -1.32
N LEU A 14 17.89 52.54 -1.87
CA LEU A 14 17.54 51.21 -2.36
C LEU A 14 16.87 50.47 -1.21
N LEU A 15 15.54 50.35 -1.26
CA LEU A 15 14.77 49.47 -0.39
C LEU A 15 15.14 48.04 -0.79
N PHE A 16 16.24 47.53 -0.26
CA PHE A 16 16.56 46.12 -0.31
C PHE A 16 15.52 45.39 0.53
N SER A 17 14.74 44.53 -0.12
CA SER A 17 13.89 43.56 0.58
C SER A 17 14.79 42.70 1.47
N LYS A 18 14.50 42.63 2.77
CA LYS A 18 15.27 41.82 3.71
C LYS A 18 14.95 40.35 3.46
N GLU A 19 15.96 39.55 3.16
CA GLU A 19 15.84 38.09 3.09
C GLU A 19 15.89 37.48 4.50
N ILE A 20 14.85 36.75 4.88
CA ILE A 20 14.71 36.08 6.18
C ILE A 20 14.60 34.57 5.92
N ASN A 21 15.66 33.83 6.24
CA ASN A 21 15.62 32.37 6.23
C ASN A 21 15.28 31.85 7.63
N THR A 22 14.21 31.08 7.76
CA THR A 22 13.78 30.55 9.06
C THR A 22 13.21 29.13 8.94
N THR A 23 13.12 28.44 10.07
CA THR A 23 12.53 27.10 10.18
C THR A 23 11.17 27.18 10.89
N SER A 24 10.44 26.07 10.88
CA SER A 24 9.12 25.98 11.52
C SER A 24 8.96 24.64 12.23
N LYS A 25 8.04 24.57 13.20
CA LYS A 25 7.77 23.36 13.98
C LYS A 25 6.35 22.86 13.75
N ILE A 26 6.18 21.55 13.52
CA ILE A 26 4.86 20.91 13.47
C ILE A 26 4.25 20.94 14.86
N THR A 27 3.00 21.39 14.94
CA THR A 27 2.24 21.43 16.19
C THR A 27 1.04 20.49 16.14
N GLU A 28 0.40 20.36 14.98
CA GLU A 28 -0.81 19.56 14.80
C GLU A 28 -0.78 18.83 13.44
N ALA A 29 -1.35 17.62 13.42
CA ALA A 29 -1.54 16.83 12.22
C ALA A 29 -2.97 16.28 12.18
N VAL A 30 -3.71 16.59 11.12
CA VAL A 30 -4.99 15.94 10.79
C VAL A 30 -4.70 14.88 9.74
N VAL A 31 -4.80 13.61 10.09
CA VAL A 31 -4.52 12.50 9.17
C VAL A 31 -5.82 12.03 8.55
N TYR A 32 -5.85 11.97 7.23
CA TYR A 32 -6.96 11.49 6.43
C TYR A 32 -6.72 10.03 6.03
N LEU A 33 -7.72 9.34 5.47
CA LEU A 33 -7.52 7.98 4.93
C LEU A 33 -6.38 7.97 3.88
N SER A 34 -6.25 9.06 3.13
CA SER A 34 -5.13 9.33 2.24
C SER A 34 -4.70 10.80 2.39
N GLY A 35 -3.44 11.02 2.75
CA GLY A 35 -2.86 12.33 3.01
C GLY A 35 -3.00 12.79 4.46
N ALA A 36 -2.38 13.92 4.76
CA ALA A 36 -2.55 14.60 6.04
C ALA A 36 -2.49 16.12 5.85
N GLU A 37 -3.22 16.87 6.67
CA GLU A 37 -3.02 18.31 6.85
C GLU A 37 -2.05 18.55 7.99
N ILE A 38 -1.00 19.31 7.71
CA ILE A 38 0.06 19.65 8.68
C ILE A 38 -0.10 21.10 9.06
N THR A 39 -0.17 21.37 10.36
CA THR A 39 -0.11 22.72 10.91
C THR A 39 1.23 22.94 11.60
N ARG A 40 1.86 24.07 11.26
CA ARG A 40 3.16 24.47 11.80
C ARG A 40 3.16 25.90 12.30
N GLU A 41 4.08 26.16 13.21
CA GLU A 41 4.34 27.50 13.72
C GLU A 41 5.75 27.97 13.35
N ALA A 42 5.86 29.22 12.92
CA ALA A 42 7.12 29.92 12.69
C ALA A 42 7.10 31.29 13.38
N TYR A 43 8.22 31.67 13.98
CA TYR A 43 8.40 32.97 14.63
C TYR A 43 9.32 33.83 13.78
N LEU A 44 8.91 35.06 13.50
CA LEU A 44 9.63 35.97 12.60
C LEU A 44 9.40 37.43 12.98
N SER A 45 10.44 38.24 12.79
CA SER A 45 10.43 39.68 12.98
C SER A 45 10.50 40.37 11.63
N LEU A 46 9.43 41.09 11.27
CA LEU A 46 9.33 41.85 10.02
C LEU A 46 9.82 43.28 10.22
N ASN A 47 10.53 43.81 9.23
CA ASN A 47 10.80 45.24 9.14
C ASN A 47 9.62 45.94 8.43
N SER A 48 9.52 47.26 8.58
CA SER A 48 8.64 48.08 7.72
C SER A 48 9.03 47.93 6.24
N GLY A 49 8.04 47.81 5.36
CA GLY A 49 8.17 47.55 3.94
C GLY A 49 8.05 46.07 3.55
N SER A 50 8.64 45.73 2.39
CA SER A 50 8.65 44.38 1.83
C SER A 50 9.72 43.51 2.48
N ASN A 51 9.34 42.28 2.86
CA ASN A 51 10.20 41.26 3.45
C ASN A 51 10.05 39.97 2.64
N ASP A 52 11.17 39.38 2.20
CA ASP A 52 11.20 38.08 1.53
C ASP A 52 11.61 37.02 2.53
N ILE A 53 10.75 36.02 2.77
CA ILE A 53 10.93 35.02 3.81
C ILE A 53 10.98 33.64 3.17
N THR A 54 12.00 32.85 3.50
CA THR A 54 12.10 31.45 3.06
C THR A 54 11.99 30.53 4.27
N LEU A 55 10.92 29.73 4.28
CA LEU A 55 10.72 28.64 5.23
C LEU A 55 11.38 27.38 4.67
N THR A 56 12.45 26.92 5.31
CA THR A 56 13.24 25.77 4.85
C THR A 56 12.95 24.52 5.67
N GLY A 57 13.44 23.38 5.17
CA GLY A 57 13.28 22.09 5.84
C GLY A 57 11.82 21.65 5.85
N LEU A 58 11.09 21.87 4.76
CA LEU A 58 9.70 21.44 4.57
C LEU A 58 9.65 20.10 3.81
N SER A 59 8.48 19.43 3.86
CA SER A 59 8.28 18.17 3.14
C SER A 59 8.37 18.44 1.64
N PRO A 60 9.02 17.58 0.83
CA PRO A 60 8.99 17.71 -0.63
C PRO A 60 7.61 17.38 -1.22
N ASN A 61 6.70 16.80 -0.43
CA ASN A 61 5.41 16.26 -0.88
C ASN A 61 4.22 17.18 -0.54
N ILE A 62 4.47 18.48 -0.34
CA ILE A 62 3.41 19.47 -0.05
C ILE A 62 2.54 19.68 -1.30
N ASN A 63 1.23 19.69 -1.10
CA ASN A 63 0.29 20.19 -2.11
C ASN A 63 0.26 21.72 -2.06
N SER A 64 0.94 22.37 -3.00
CA SER A 64 1.15 23.82 -3.00
C SER A 64 -0.14 24.65 -3.08
N SER A 65 -1.23 24.12 -3.67
CA SER A 65 -2.52 24.83 -3.74
C SER A 65 -3.28 24.87 -2.41
N THR A 66 -2.83 24.09 -1.41
CA THR A 66 -3.47 24.00 -0.10
C THR A 66 -2.77 24.84 0.98
N ILE A 67 -1.69 25.53 0.63
CA ILE A 67 -0.93 26.34 1.59
C ILE A 67 -1.79 27.53 2.05
N GLN A 68 -1.99 27.59 3.36
CA GLN A 68 -2.72 28.65 4.04
C GLN A 68 -1.83 29.28 5.12
N ILE A 69 -1.93 30.60 5.28
CA ILE A 69 -1.15 31.38 6.24
C ILE A 69 -2.10 32.16 7.14
N ARG A 70 -1.89 32.01 8.45
CA ARG A 70 -2.63 32.70 9.51
C ARG A 70 -1.65 33.39 10.47
N GLY A 71 -2.15 34.30 11.30
CA GLY A 71 -1.35 35.00 12.30
C GLY A 71 -0.57 36.20 11.78
N LEU A 72 -1.02 36.82 10.68
CA LEU A 72 -0.35 37.95 10.00
C LEU A 72 -0.49 39.31 10.71
N LYS A 73 -1.38 39.46 11.69
CA LYS A 73 -1.73 40.74 12.31
C LYS A 73 -2.04 41.81 11.24
N SER A 74 -1.30 42.92 11.20
CA SER A 74 -1.42 44.00 10.21
C SER A 74 -0.63 43.78 8.91
N ALA A 75 0.19 42.72 8.82
CA ALA A 75 0.96 42.43 7.62
C ALA A 75 0.09 41.82 6.52
N SER A 76 0.43 42.08 5.26
CA SER A 76 -0.27 41.54 4.07
C SER A 76 0.61 40.58 3.28
N VAL A 77 0.02 39.51 2.75
CA VAL A 77 0.72 38.56 1.86
C VAL A 77 0.71 39.09 0.43
N LEU A 78 1.90 39.25 -0.15
CA LEU A 78 2.07 39.63 -1.55
C LEU A 78 2.26 38.41 -2.46
N ALA A 79 2.96 37.38 -1.99
CA ALA A 79 3.19 36.15 -2.75
C ALA A 79 3.46 34.94 -1.85
N ILE A 80 3.06 33.76 -2.32
CA ILE A 80 3.36 32.45 -1.73
C ILE A 80 3.84 31.56 -2.88
N ASN A 81 5.06 31.06 -2.79
CA ASN A 81 5.61 30.09 -3.75
C ASN A 81 6.16 28.88 -2.99
N TYR A 82 5.97 27.70 -3.56
CA TYR A 82 6.56 26.46 -3.06
C TYR A 82 7.58 25.94 -4.06
N ASP A 83 8.74 25.54 -3.57
CA ASP A 83 9.87 25.07 -4.37
C ASP A 83 10.52 23.85 -3.72
N ILE A 84 11.29 23.08 -4.49
CA ILE A 84 12.04 21.93 -3.98
C ILE A 84 13.53 22.25 -4.07
N ASN A 85 14.19 22.28 -2.92
CA ASN A 85 15.62 22.45 -2.83
C ASN A 85 16.32 21.09 -2.99
N TYR A 86 17.11 20.95 -4.06
CA TYR A 86 17.84 19.74 -4.43
C TYR A 86 19.30 19.72 -3.95
N MET A 87 19.75 20.74 -3.18
CA MET A 87 21.17 20.94 -2.85
C MET A 87 21.56 20.74 -1.39
N VAL A 88 20.68 20.22 -0.52
CA VAL A 88 21.07 19.93 0.86
C VAL A 88 21.79 18.58 0.93
N VAL A 89 23.09 18.59 0.63
CA VAL A 89 24.00 17.58 1.19
C VAL A 89 24.04 17.86 2.68
N ALA A 90 23.31 17.07 3.48
CA ALA A 90 23.42 17.13 4.93
C ALA A 90 24.90 17.01 5.33
N GLU A 91 25.34 17.76 6.34
CA GLU A 91 26.63 17.51 6.99
C GLU A 91 26.82 16.01 7.17
N LYS A 92 27.99 15.48 6.79
CA LYS A 92 28.28 14.03 6.82
C LYS A 92 27.81 13.45 8.14
N SER A 93 26.77 12.61 8.08
CA SER A 93 26.20 12.00 9.29
C SER A 93 27.31 11.29 10.08
N GLU A 94 27.24 11.27 11.41
CA GLU A 94 28.18 10.49 12.25
C GLU A 94 28.28 9.02 11.79
N LYS A 95 27.18 8.49 11.26
CA LYS A 95 27.12 7.16 10.65
C LYS A 95 27.95 7.06 9.36
N GLU A 96 27.88 8.04 8.46
CA GLU A 96 28.73 8.10 7.26
C GLU A 96 30.22 8.20 7.62
N LYS A 97 30.56 9.03 8.61
CA LYS A 97 31.94 9.19 9.08
C LYS A 97 32.50 7.88 9.63
N SER A 98 31.76 7.22 10.54
CA SER A 98 32.17 5.92 11.11
C SER A 98 32.31 4.81 10.05
N LEU A 99 31.40 4.75 9.06
CA LEU A 99 31.48 3.78 7.97
C LEU A 99 32.70 4.02 7.06
N ASN A 100 33.05 5.28 6.78
CA ASN A 100 34.25 5.62 6.02
C ASN A 100 35.54 5.27 6.79
N GLU A 101 35.59 5.54 8.10
CA GLU A 101 36.73 5.15 8.94
C GLU A 101 36.91 3.62 8.97
N LEU A 102 35.82 2.87 9.09
CA LEU A 102 35.83 1.40 9.00
C LEU A 102 36.27 0.89 7.63
N LEU A 103 35.83 1.54 6.55
CA LEU A 103 36.21 1.20 5.18
C LEU A 103 37.72 1.31 4.99
N GLU A 104 38.30 2.44 5.39
CA GLU A 104 39.74 2.68 5.27
C GLU A 104 40.56 1.74 6.16
N ALA A 105 40.09 1.43 7.37
CA ALA A 105 40.73 0.44 8.23
C ALA A 105 40.77 -0.96 7.58
N GLN A 106 39.66 -1.41 6.97
CA GLN A 106 39.61 -2.71 6.29
C GLN A 106 40.49 -2.74 5.03
N LYS A 107 40.53 -1.65 4.24
CA LYS A 107 41.44 -1.53 3.09
C LYS A 107 42.91 -1.63 3.51
N LYS A 108 43.27 -0.96 4.62
CA LYS A 108 44.62 -1.03 5.19
C LYS A 108 44.99 -2.46 5.58
N SER A 109 44.14 -3.16 6.33
CA SER A 109 44.38 -4.57 6.70
C SER A 109 44.49 -5.51 5.50
N LYS A 110 43.70 -5.28 4.44
CA LYS A 110 43.84 -6.02 3.18
C LYS A 110 45.22 -5.80 2.56
N ASN A 111 45.67 -4.54 2.51
CA ASN A 111 46.96 -4.19 1.92
C ASN A 111 48.15 -4.80 2.70
N GLU A 112 48.07 -4.85 4.03
CA GLU A 112 49.07 -5.50 4.89
C GLU A 112 49.22 -7.00 4.55
N LEU A 113 48.11 -7.70 4.33
CA LEU A 113 48.12 -9.11 3.92
C LEU A 113 48.66 -9.31 2.51
N ILE A 114 48.38 -8.39 1.58
CA ILE A 114 48.95 -8.40 0.23
C ILE A 114 50.47 -8.22 0.27
N ASN A 115 50.96 -7.30 1.10
CA ASN A 115 52.40 -7.10 1.30
C ASN A 115 53.06 -8.35 1.91
N LEU A 116 52.39 -9.02 2.86
CA LEU A 116 52.86 -10.28 3.42
C LEU A 116 52.98 -11.38 2.34
N ILE A 117 51.94 -11.58 1.54
CA ILE A 117 51.94 -12.55 0.43
C ILE A 117 53.10 -12.24 -0.54
N THR A 118 53.27 -10.97 -0.89
CA THR A 118 54.35 -10.52 -1.78
C THR A 118 55.72 -10.88 -1.22
N GLY A 119 55.96 -10.66 0.08
CA GLY A 119 57.21 -11.04 0.74
C GLY A 119 57.45 -12.55 0.77
N LEU A 120 56.40 -13.32 1.05
CA LEU A 120 56.43 -14.79 1.06
C LEU A 120 56.70 -15.38 -0.34
N ASP A 121 56.13 -14.77 -1.39
CA ASP A 121 56.39 -15.15 -2.79
C ASP A 121 57.83 -14.87 -3.21
N GLU A 122 58.42 -13.74 -2.80
CA GLU A 122 59.84 -13.46 -3.02
C GLU A 122 60.74 -14.47 -2.29
N GLU A 123 60.40 -14.86 -1.06
CA GLU A 123 61.12 -15.92 -0.33
C GLU A 123 61.05 -17.25 -1.09
N LEU A 124 59.86 -17.62 -1.61
CA LEU A 124 59.69 -18.82 -2.42
C LEU A 124 60.57 -18.80 -3.69
N LYS A 125 60.69 -17.64 -4.36
CA LYS A 125 61.58 -17.47 -5.52
C LYS A 125 63.03 -17.70 -5.13
N VAL A 126 63.50 -17.11 -4.04
CA VAL A 126 64.88 -17.32 -3.54
C VAL A 126 65.14 -18.79 -3.22
N LEU A 127 64.20 -19.47 -2.55
CA LEU A 127 64.32 -20.89 -2.25
C LEU A 127 64.40 -21.75 -3.52
N ASN A 128 63.61 -21.45 -4.55
CA ASN A 128 63.67 -22.16 -5.82
C ASN A 128 65.00 -21.92 -6.57
N THR A 129 65.52 -20.69 -6.57
CA THR A 129 66.82 -20.36 -7.17
C THR A 129 67.97 -21.09 -6.46
N ASN A 130 67.98 -21.10 -5.12
CA ASN A 130 69.01 -21.77 -4.34
C ASN A 130 68.97 -23.29 -4.44
N ARG A 131 67.77 -23.87 -4.67
CA ARG A 131 67.61 -25.30 -4.98
C ARG A 131 68.34 -25.68 -6.28
N ASN A 132 68.27 -24.83 -7.32
CA ASN A 132 68.93 -25.09 -8.61
C ASN A 132 70.45 -24.94 -8.52
N LEU A 133 70.97 -23.98 -7.74
CA LEU A 133 72.41 -23.82 -7.51
C LEU A 133 73.04 -25.03 -6.79
N SER A 134 72.27 -25.69 -5.93
CA SER A 134 72.74 -26.86 -5.16
C SER A 134 72.95 -28.12 -6.03
N SER A 135 72.31 -28.21 -7.22
CA SER A 135 72.49 -29.33 -8.15
C SER A 135 73.76 -29.26 -9.01
N GLU A 136 74.41 -28.10 -9.09
CA GLU A 136 75.60 -27.90 -9.94
C GLU A 136 76.95 -28.06 -9.20
N GLN A 137 76.93 -28.12 -7.85
CA GLN A 137 78.15 -28.29 -7.05
C GLN A 137 78.53 -29.79 -6.90
N LYS A 138 79.60 -30.22 -7.58
CA LYS A 138 80.24 -31.53 -7.36
C LYS A 138 80.91 -31.54 -5.97
N GLY A 139 80.33 -32.26 -5.00
CA GLY A 139 80.95 -32.50 -3.69
C GLY A 139 80.00 -32.72 -2.49
N LEU A 140 78.67 -32.68 -2.66
CA LEU A 140 77.73 -32.86 -1.55
C LEU A 140 77.49 -34.34 -1.22
N SER A 141 77.56 -34.70 0.07
CA SER A 141 77.22 -36.05 0.55
C SER A 141 75.70 -36.27 0.52
N LEU A 142 75.26 -37.53 0.35
CA LEU A 142 73.84 -37.90 0.32
C LEU A 142 73.07 -37.42 1.55
N ALA A 143 73.68 -37.49 2.74
CA ALA A 143 73.09 -37.02 3.98
C ALA A 143 72.82 -35.49 3.96
N LYS A 144 73.72 -34.70 3.38
CA LYS A 144 73.54 -33.24 3.28
C LYS A 144 72.46 -32.86 2.27
N ILE A 145 72.33 -33.63 1.18
CA ILE A 145 71.26 -33.46 0.20
C ILE A 145 69.89 -33.73 0.83
N GLN A 146 69.78 -34.78 1.66
CA GLN A 146 68.54 -35.08 2.38
C GLN A 146 68.16 -33.96 3.36
N GLU A 147 69.12 -33.43 4.13
CA GLU A 147 68.89 -32.32 5.06
C GLU A 147 68.40 -31.04 4.36
N ILE A 148 69.05 -30.69 3.24
CA ILE A 148 68.69 -29.53 2.42
C ILE A 148 67.29 -29.73 1.79
N SER A 149 67.01 -30.92 1.24
CA SER A 149 65.71 -31.26 0.66
C SER A 149 64.59 -31.19 1.70
N ASP A 150 64.82 -31.69 2.92
CA ASP A 150 63.87 -31.63 4.02
C ASP A 150 63.63 -30.20 4.52
N TYR A 151 64.66 -29.36 4.54
CA TYR A 151 64.51 -27.93 4.82
C TYR A 151 63.63 -27.24 3.77
N TYR A 152 63.96 -27.38 2.48
CA TYR A 152 63.18 -26.76 1.39
C TYR A 152 61.74 -27.25 1.39
N ARG A 153 61.51 -28.55 1.57
CA ARG A 153 60.17 -29.14 1.64
C ARG A 153 59.36 -28.54 2.78
N ARG A 154 59.90 -28.51 4.01
CA ARG A 154 59.19 -27.96 5.18
C ARG A 154 58.92 -26.46 5.05
N ARG A 155 59.91 -25.66 4.65
CA ARG A 155 59.73 -24.20 4.51
C ARG A 155 58.78 -23.84 3.38
N THR A 156 58.86 -24.54 2.24
CA THR A 156 57.91 -24.36 1.12
C THR A 156 56.47 -24.66 1.55
N ILE A 157 56.24 -25.72 2.32
CA ILE A 157 54.91 -26.05 2.86
C ILE A 157 54.44 -24.94 3.82
N SER A 158 55.31 -24.48 4.74
CA SER A 158 55.01 -23.37 5.66
C SER A 158 54.58 -22.11 4.89
N ILE A 159 55.40 -21.65 3.95
CA ILE A 159 55.15 -20.46 3.13
C ILE A 159 53.82 -20.60 2.37
N LYS A 160 53.56 -21.75 1.75
CA LYS A 160 52.30 -21.98 1.02
C LYS A 160 51.08 -21.96 1.94
N ASN A 161 51.20 -22.50 3.15
CA ASN A 161 50.13 -22.45 4.15
C ASN A 161 49.90 -21.00 4.64
N GLU A 162 50.96 -20.25 4.91
CA GLU A 162 50.86 -18.84 5.32
C GLU A 162 50.23 -17.97 4.22
N ILE A 163 50.58 -18.18 2.94
CA ILE A 163 49.92 -17.54 1.79
C ILE A 163 48.45 -17.94 1.70
N TYR A 164 48.11 -19.21 1.93
CA TYR A 164 46.73 -19.68 1.92
C TYR A 164 45.90 -19.00 3.02
N ASP A 165 46.42 -18.92 4.25
CA ASP A 165 45.76 -18.28 5.38
C ASP A 165 45.59 -16.77 5.18
N ALA A 166 46.59 -16.10 4.60
CA ALA A 166 46.51 -14.70 4.22
C ALA A 166 45.43 -14.46 3.15
N ASN A 167 45.36 -15.29 2.11
CA ASN A 167 44.31 -15.21 1.09
C ASN A 167 42.90 -15.46 1.66
N ALA A 168 42.76 -16.44 2.55
CA ALA A 168 41.50 -16.69 3.25
C ALA A 168 41.05 -15.49 4.09
N SER A 169 42.01 -14.79 4.71
CA SER A 169 41.77 -13.56 5.47
C SER A 169 41.40 -12.38 4.56
N ILE A 170 42.07 -12.21 3.41
CA ILE A 170 41.72 -11.21 2.39
C ILE A 170 40.27 -11.40 1.91
N LYS A 171 39.86 -12.64 1.61
CA LYS A 171 38.49 -12.93 1.19
C LYS A 171 37.45 -12.50 2.23
N LYS A 172 37.71 -12.77 3.52
CA LYS A 172 36.84 -12.32 4.62
C LYS A 172 36.77 -10.79 4.71
N ILE A 173 37.88 -10.10 4.44
CA ILE A 173 37.91 -8.63 4.41
C ILE A 173 37.13 -8.08 3.21
N GLU A 174 37.21 -8.70 2.02
CA GLU A 174 36.45 -8.29 0.83
C GLU A 174 34.93 -8.44 1.02
N GLU A 175 34.49 -9.50 1.68
CA GLU A 175 33.08 -9.67 2.08
C GLU A 175 32.63 -8.55 3.03
N LYS A 176 33.50 -8.13 3.97
CA LYS A 176 33.22 -6.99 4.88
C LYS A 176 33.19 -5.67 4.11
N LEU A 177 34.14 -5.44 3.20
CA LEU A 177 34.19 -4.23 2.36
C LEU A 177 32.92 -4.08 1.52
N THR A 178 32.44 -5.17 0.91
CA THR A 178 31.17 -5.17 0.15
C THR A 178 29.98 -4.79 1.03
N LYS A 179 29.90 -5.33 2.25
CA LYS A 179 28.83 -4.98 3.20
C LYS A 179 28.90 -3.51 3.63
N ILE A 180 30.09 -3.01 3.96
CA ILE A 180 30.31 -1.61 4.34
C ILE A 180 29.94 -0.69 3.17
N GLN A 181 30.32 -1.04 1.93
CA GLN A 181 29.98 -0.25 0.73
C GLN A 181 28.48 -0.22 0.46
N ASN A 182 27.78 -1.33 0.64
CA ASN A 182 26.32 -1.38 0.51
C ASN A 182 25.62 -0.55 1.58
N GLU A 183 26.08 -0.60 2.84
CA GLU A 183 25.57 0.26 3.91
C GLU A 183 25.86 1.74 3.65
N LEU A 184 27.05 2.07 3.11
CA LEU A 184 27.40 3.43 2.71
C LEU A 184 26.50 3.92 1.57
N ASN A 185 26.24 3.08 0.56
CA ASN A 185 25.33 3.42 -0.54
C ASN A 185 23.90 3.68 -0.05
N LYS A 186 23.38 2.90 0.90
CA LYS A 186 22.07 3.15 1.53
C LYS A 186 22.04 4.48 2.28
N VAL A 187 23.11 4.81 3.02
CA VAL A 187 23.23 6.09 3.71
C VAL A 187 23.30 7.25 2.70
N LEU A 188 24.02 7.08 1.60
CA LEU A 188 24.17 8.09 0.55
C LEU A 188 22.89 8.29 -0.30
N GLU A 189 22.15 7.22 -0.60
CA GLU A 189 20.84 7.30 -1.27
C GLU A 189 19.81 8.02 -0.39
N ASN A 190 19.85 7.79 0.93
CA ASN A 190 19.02 8.52 1.90
C ASN A 190 19.46 10.00 2.07
N ASN A 191 20.73 10.34 1.84
CA ASN A 191 21.28 11.69 2.03
C ASN A 191 21.12 12.65 0.83
N LYS A 192 20.52 12.24 -0.29
CA LYS A 192 20.00 13.17 -1.32
C LYS A 192 18.63 13.69 -0.89
N GLU A 193 18.60 14.42 0.21
CA GLU A 193 17.34 14.87 0.80
C GLU A 193 16.75 16.03 -0.01
N LYS A 194 15.73 15.73 -0.82
CA LYS A 194 14.83 16.77 -1.34
C LYS A 194 14.14 17.41 -0.14
N ARG A 195 14.26 18.73 0.00
CA ARG A 195 13.53 19.50 1.00
C ARG A 195 12.66 20.52 0.32
N GLY A 196 11.40 20.56 0.69
CA GLY A 196 10.51 21.64 0.29
C GLY A 196 10.94 22.95 0.95
N GLU A 197 10.69 24.05 0.28
CA GLU A 197 10.77 25.39 0.85
C GLU A 197 9.56 26.22 0.44
N ILE A 198 9.06 27.04 1.35
CA ILE A 198 7.98 28.01 1.05
C ILE A 198 8.61 29.40 1.07
N LYS A 199 8.53 30.10 -0.06
CA LYS A 199 8.97 31.48 -0.24
C LYS A 199 7.76 32.40 -0.12
N LEU A 200 7.76 33.24 0.92
CA LEU A 200 6.72 34.20 1.24
C LEU A 200 7.24 35.61 0.99
N LYS A 201 6.40 36.45 0.39
CA LYS A 201 6.65 37.89 0.33
C LYS A 201 5.60 38.59 1.16
N LEU A 202 6.03 39.21 2.26
CA LEU A 202 5.14 39.92 3.19
C LEU A 202 5.44 41.42 3.17
N ASN A 203 4.39 42.24 3.24
CA ASN A 203 4.52 43.68 3.44
C ASN A 203 3.99 44.06 4.83
N SER A 204 4.72 44.90 5.55
CA SER A 204 4.32 45.44 6.84
C SER A 204 4.51 46.95 6.84
N GLU A 205 3.60 47.72 7.45
CA GLU A 205 3.77 49.17 7.56
C GLU A 205 4.76 49.54 8.67
N GLU A 206 4.91 48.67 9.68
CA GLU A 206 5.75 48.87 10.87
C GLU A 206 6.61 47.63 11.16
N GLU A 207 7.58 47.76 12.06
CA GLU A 207 8.36 46.63 12.57
C GLU A 207 7.50 45.76 13.50
N LEU A 208 7.43 44.44 13.26
CA LEU A 208 6.43 43.61 13.90
C LEU A 208 6.84 42.14 14.03
N ASP A 209 6.67 41.61 15.25
CA ASP A 209 6.87 40.20 15.55
C ASP A 209 5.61 39.37 15.28
N LEU A 210 5.76 38.34 14.47
CA LEU A 210 4.71 37.42 14.04
C LEU A 210 4.95 36.00 14.55
N LYS A 211 3.86 35.39 15.00
CA LYS A 211 3.74 33.94 15.12
C LYS A 211 2.89 33.48 13.94
N LEU A 212 3.55 33.11 12.85
CA LEU A 212 2.87 32.58 11.67
C LEU A 212 2.40 31.16 11.94
N ILE A 213 1.15 30.89 11.58
CA ILE A 213 0.56 29.55 11.55
C ILE A 213 0.40 29.19 10.08
N ILE A 214 1.12 28.16 9.63
CA ILE A 214 1.07 27.66 8.26
C ILE A 214 0.37 26.31 8.27
N SER A 215 -0.67 26.14 7.46
CA SER A 215 -1.34 24.86 7.23
C SER A 215 -1.27 24.45 5.76
N TYR A 216 -1.05 23.17 5.48
CA TYR A 216 -1.00 22.61 4.12
C TYR A 216 -1.24 21.10 4.13
N ASN A 217 -1.70 20.56 3.01
CA ASN A 217 -1.84 19.12 2.82
C ASN A 217 -0.53 18.51 2.30
N VAL A 218 -0.20 17.31 2.78
CA VAL A 218 0.93 16.50 2.34
C VAL A 218 0.48 15.14 1.85
N ASN A 219 1.14 14.67 0.80
CA ASN A 219 1.02 13.30 0.33
C ASN A 219 2.00 12.38 1.07
N GLY A 220 1.75 11.07 0.98
CA GLY A 220 2.60 10.07 1.62
C GLY A 220 2.33 9.86 3.11
N ALA A 221 1.18 10.34 3.60
CA ALA A 221 0.66 9.99 4.92
C ALA A 221 -0.75 9.40 4.77
N GLY A 222 -1.25 8.75 5.81
CA GLY A 222 -2.63 8.26 5.84
C GLY A 222 -2.88 7.40 7.07
N TRP A 223 -4.12 6.96 7.24
CA TRP A 223 -4.46 6.00 8.28
C TRP A 223 -5.54 5.02 7.83
N PHE A 224 -5.57 3.86 8.47
CA PHE A 224 -6.66 2.89 8.28
C PHE A 224 -7.09 2.30 9.63
N PRO A 225 -8.38 1.98 9.78
CA PRO A 225 -8.93 1.40 11.00
C PRO A 225 -8.51 -0.06 11.16
N VAL A 226 -8.19 -0.44 12.39
CA VAL A 226 -7.88 -1.82 12.79
C VAL A 226 -8.53 -2.09 14.14
N TYR A 227 -9.03 -3.30 14.34
CA TYR A 227 -9.70 -3.70 15.56
C TYR A 227 -9.02 -4.89 16.23
N ASP A 228 -9.09 -4.96 17.56
CA ASP A 228 -9.05 -6.24 18.26
C ASP A 228 -10.42 -6.52 18.85
N VAL A 229 -10.99 -7.68 18.52
CA VAL A 229 -12.30 -8.13 18.99
C VAL A 229 -12.09 -9.31 19.93
N LYS A 230 -12.64 -9.25 21.14
CA LYS A 230 -12.44 -10.27 22.17
C LYS A 230 -13.78 -10.72 22.75
N SER A 231 -13.96 -12.03 22.96
CA SER A 231 -15.04 -12.58 23.79
C SER A 231 -14.54 -13.70 24.69
N GLU A 232 -15.01 -13.74 25.93
CA GLU A 232 -14.67 -14.81 26.88
C GLU A 232 -15.52 -16.08 26.69
N SER A 233 -16.72 -15.96 26.11
CA SER A 233 -17.60 -17.11 25.80
C SER A 233 -18.73 -16.69 24.86
N THR A 234 -19.62 -17.62 24.50
CA THR A 234 -20.88 -17.34 23.75
C THR A 234 -22.00 -16.69 24.59
N LYS A 235 -21.72 -16.37 25.87
CA LYS A 235 -22.64 -15.66 26.77
C LYS A 235 -22.09 -14.33 27.27
N ALA A 236 -20.80 -14.09 27.03
CA ALA A 236 -20.15 -12.84 27.36
C ALA A 236 -20.41 -11.80 26.26
N PRO A 237 -20.31 -10.50 26.54
CA PRO A 237 -20.29 -9.49 25.49
C PRO A 237 -18.96 -9.49 24.73
N LEU A 238 -18.93 -8.83 23.57
CA LEU A 238 -17.72 -8.56 22.79
C LEU A 238 -17.05 -7.28 23.28
N THR A 239 -15.74 -7.34 23.49
CA THR A 239 -14.90 -6.15 23.72
C THR A 239 -14.17 -5.80 22.44
N PHE A 240 -14.33 -4.55 22.00
CA PHE A 240 -13.65 -3.96 20.86
C PHE A 240 -12.56 -3.00 21.35
N HIS A 241 -11.34 -3.18 20.85
CA HIS A 241 -10.31 -2.16 20.89
C HIS A 241 -10.17 -1.57 19.49
N TYR A 242 -10.70 -0.36 19.31
CA TYR A 242 -10.68 0.35 18.04
C TYR A 242 -9.39 1.17 17.93
N LYS A 243 -8.60 0.89 16.90
CA LYS A 243 -7.30 1.50 16.66
C LYS A 243 -7.21 2.06 15.24
N ALA A 244 -6.29 3.00 15.05
CA ALA A 244 -5.81 3.43 13.75
C ALA A 244 -4.36 3.03 13.57
N HIS A 245 -4.04 2.48 12.40
CA HIS A 245 -2.68 2.40 11.93
C HIS A 245 -2.39 3.65 11.10
N VAL A 246 -1.58 4.55 11.66
CA VAL A 246 -1.17 5.79 11.00
C VAL A 246 0.19 5.58 10.37
N TYR A 247 0.34 5.88 9.08
CA TYR A 247 1.61 5.83 8.38
C TYR A 247 1.96 7.22 7.83
N GLN A 248 3.26 7.52 7.76
CA GLN A 248 3.73 8.74 7.11
C GLN A 248 5.17 8.61 6.60
N ASN A 249 5.37 9.06 5.37
CA ASN A 249 6.65 9.20 4.70
C ASN A 249 6.73 10.60 4.07
N THR A 250 6.56 11.61 4.92
CA THR A 250 6.54 13.03 4.51
C THR A 250 7.95 13.64 4.51
N SER A 251 8.98 12.82 4.71
CA SER A 251 10.37 13.22 4.94
C SER A 251 10.57 14.10 6.17
N GLN A 252 9.62 14.07 7.12
CA GLN A 252 9.69 14.79 8.39
C GLN A 252 9.05 14.04 9.55
N ASP A 253 9.79 13.96 10.64
CA ASP A 253 9.27 13.38 11.87
C ASP A 253 8.26 14.34 12.53
N TRP A 254 7.10 13.81 12.88
CA TRP A 254 6.09 14.54 13.63
C TRP A 254 6.34 14.33 15.11
N SER A 255 7.07 15.24 15.75
CA SER A 255 7.45 15.11 17.16
C SER A 255 6.49 15.86 18.08
N ASN A 256 5.88 15.15 19.04
CA ASN A 256 4.97 15.67 20.07
C ASN A 256 3.80 16.48 19.48
N VAL A 257 3.18 15.94 18.43
CA VAL A 257 2.08 16.60 17.70
C VAL A 257 0.72 16.24 18.28
N LYS A 258 -0.23 17.19 18.23
CA LYS A 258 -1.64 16.86 18.45
C LYS A 258 -2.18 16.16 17.21
N LEU A 259 -2.77 14.99 17.40
CA LEU A 259 -3.25 14.15 16.30
C LEU A 259 -4.77 14.21 16.21
N THR A 260 -5.29 14.40 15.01
CA THR A 260 -6.71 14.23 14.69
C THR A 260 -6.81 13.24 13.54
N LEU A 261 -7.69 12.25 13.64
CA LEU A 261 -7.97 11.32 12.55
C LEU A 261 -9.30 11.70 11.91
N SER A 262 -9.36 11.72 10.58
CA SER A 262 -10.55 12.09 9.83
C SER A 262 -10.81 11.12 8.70
N THR A 263 -12.07 10.75 8.49
CA THR A 263 -12.51 10.00 7.30
C THR A 263 -12.81 10.90 6.11
N GLY A 264 -12.84 12.22 6.31
CA GLY A 264 -12.99 13.16 5.22
C GLY A 264 -11.77 13.17 4.32
N ASP A 265 -11.99 13.26 3.02
CA ASP A 265 -10.93 13.55 2.06
C ASP A 265 -11.15 14.97 1.51
N PRO A 266 -10.26 15.93 1.81
CA PRO A 266 -10.39 17.31 1.34
C PRO A 266 -10.22 17.46 -0.17
N SER A 267 -9.86 16.39 -0.89
CA SER A 267 -9.67 16.34 -2.33
C SER A 267 -10.85 15.69 -3.08
N VAL A 268 -11.89 15.21 -2.37
CA VAL A 268 -13.06 14.57 -2.99
C VAL A 268 -13.93 15.61 -3.71
N ASP A 269 -14.24 15.29 -4.97
CA ASP A 269 -15.19 16.03 -5.79
C ASP A 269 -16.63 15.74 -5.31
N ASN A 270 -17.25 16.73 -4.66
CA ASN A 270 -18.62 16.63 -4.14
C ASN A 270 -19.69 16.96 -5.21
N THR A 271 -19.35 16.84 -6.51
CA THR A 271 -20.32 17.07 -7.58
C THR A 271 -21.36 15.94 -7.64
N MET A 272 -22.63 16.32 -7.49
CA MET A 272 -23.76 15.41 -7.66
C MET A 272 -23.88 14.97 -9.12
N PRO A 273 -24.04 13.66 -9.42
CA PRO A 273 -24.28 13.21 -10.79
C PRO A 273 -25.65 13.70 -11.27
N ILE A 274 -25.73 14.08 -12.54
CA ILE A 274 -26.99 14.45 -13.18
C ILE A 274 -27.51 13.22 -13.94
N ILE A 275 -28.68 12.72 -13.55
CA ILE A 275 -29.36 11.63 -14.25
C ILE A 275 -30.11 12.20 -15.45
N GLU A 276 -29.75 11.78 -16.67
CA GLU A 276 -30.48 12.10 -17.88
C GLU A 276 -31.60 11.08 -18.14
N SER A 277 -32.66 11.50 -18.86
CA SER A 277 -33.77 10.62 -19.19
C SER A 277 -33.32 9.45 -20.06
N HIS A 278 -33.48 8.22 -19.58
CA HIS A 278 -33.20 7.02 -20.36
C HIS A 278 -34.41 6.65 -21.23
N ASN A 279 -34.35 7.01 -22.53
CA ASN A 279 -35.39 6.65 -23.49
C ASN A 279 -35.11 5.27 -24.09
N LEU A 280 -36.02 4.31 -23.85
CA LEU A 280 -36.01 2.99 -24.46
C LEU A 280 -36.49 3.07 -25.92
N ASN A 281 -35.61 2.78 -26.87
CA ASN A 281 -35.94 2.70 -28.30
C ASN A 281 -35.66 1.28 -28.84
N PHE A 282 -36.51 0.80 -29.75
CA PHE A 282 -36.25 -0.45 -30.50
C PHE A 282 -35.14 -0.23 -31.51
N VAL A 283 -34.09 -1.07 -31.46
CA VAL A 283 -32.99 -1.02 -32.42
C VAL A 283 -33.36 -1.88 -33.64
N ASN A 284 -33.59 -1.23 -34.78
CA ASN A 284 -33.63 -1.90 -36.09
C ASN A 284 -32.19 -2.02 -36.63
N PRO A 285 -31.75 -3.20 -37.13
CA PRO A 285 -30.43 -3.32 -37.73
C PRO A 285 -30.46 -2.68 -39.12
N ILE A 286 -30.18 -1.38 -39.20
CA ILE A 286 -29.97 -0.68 -40.46
C ILE A 286 -28.50 -0.31 -40.55
N ASN A 287 -27.85 -0.88 -41.59
CA ASN A 287 -26.53 -0.52 -42.08
C ASN A 287 -26.41 1.00 -42.24
N TYR A 288 -25.63 1.63 -41.37
CA TYR A 288 -25.21 3.01 -41.55
C TYR A 288 -23.83 3.05 -42.21
N ASN A 289 -23.80 3.55 -43.44
CA ASN A 289 -22.60 4.09 -44.05
C ASN A 289 -22.00 5.14 -43.10
N LYS A 290 -20.80 4.85 -42.57
CA LYS A 290 -19.96 5.80 -41.82
C LYS A 290 -19.50 6.92 -42.76
N ASN A 291 -20.32 7.95 -42.95
CA ASN A 291 -19.80 9.29 -43.21
C ASN A 291 -19.51 9.93 -41.85
N SER A 292 -18.35 9.65 -41.28
CA SER A 292 -17.90 10.38 -40.09
C SER A 292 -17.68 11.84 -40.49
N THR A 293 -18.60 12.72 -40.11
CA THR A 293 -18.24 14.11 -39.86
C THR A 293 -17.32 14.09 -38.64
N LYS A 294 -16.01 13.92 -38.89
CA LYS A 294 -14.98 14.14 -37.89
C LYS A 294 -15.09 15.60 -37.46
N ASN A 295 -15.81 15.86 -36.36
CA ASN A 295 -15.53 17.03 -35.55
C ASN A 295 -14.13 16.83 -34.96
N ARG A 296 -13.13 17.25 -35.73
CA ARG A 296 -11.79 17.52 -35.21
C ARG A 296 -11.93 18.68 -34.24
N PHE A 297 -12.28 18.39 -32.98
CA PHE A 297 -11.98 19.31 -31.90
C PHE A 297 -10.47 19.46 -31.89
N ASN A 298 -10.00 20.62 -32.34
CA ASN A 298 -8.59 20.94 -32.42
C ASN A 298 -8.13 21.27 -31.00
N TYR A 299 -8.05 20.25 -30.14
CA TYR A 299 -7.62 20.38 -28.76
C TYR A 299 -6.22 21.00 -28.74
N LYS A 300 -6.08 22.14 -28.07
CA LYS A 300 -4.80 22.85 -27.93
C LYS A 300 -4.16 22.49 -26.60
N TYR A 301 -2.85 22.27 -26.61
CA TYR A 301 -2.06 22.00 -25.41
C TYR A 301 -2.18 23.13 -24.38
N ASN A 302 -2.41 22.77 -23.11
CA ASN A 302 -2.49 23.67 -21.97
C ASN A 302 -1.33 23.37 -20.98
N PRO A 303 -0.31 24.24 -20.89
CA PRO A 303 0.88 23.99 -20.07
C PRO A 303 0.67 24.13 -18.56
N MET A 304 -0.51 24.59 -18.11
CA MET A 304 -0.82 24.78 -16.68
C MET A 304 -1.49 23.55 -16.05
N VAL A 305 -1.80 22.51 -16.83
CA VAL A 305 -2.36 21.26 -16.32
C VAL A 305 -1.25 20.46 -15.65
N ASN A 306 -1.38 20.20 -14.35
CA ASN A 306 -0.42 19.41 -13.58
C ASN A 306 -0.94 18.01 -13.22
N ASN A 307 -2.26 17.86 -13.05
CA ASN A 307 -2.91 16.59 -12.77
C ASN A 307 -4.04 16.37 -13.77
N ILE A 308 -4.16 15.14 -14.26
CA ILE A 308 -5.18 14.73 -15.21
C ILE A 308 -5.99 13.60 -14.59
N VAL A 309 -7.30 13.76 -14.60
CA VAL A 309 -8.28 12.71 -14.29
C VAL A 309 -9.07 12.43 -15.55
N GLY A 310 -9.37 11.18 -15.84
CA GLY A 310 -10.12 10.85 -17.03
C GLY A 310 -10.76 9.48 -16.97
N TYR A 311 -11.64 9.23 -17.93
CA TYR A 311 -12.26 7.94 -18.16
C TYR A 311 -11.98 7.47 -19.57
N VAL A 312 -11.75 6.17 -19.73
CA VAL A 312 -11.59 5.52 -21.03
C VAL A 312 -12.76 4.57 -21.27
N TYR A 313 -13.39 4.71 -22.44
CA TYR A 313 -14.54 3.92 -22.87
C TYR A 313 -14.25 3.21 -24.20
N ASP A 314 -15.04 2.18 -24.53
CA ASP A 314 -15.09 1.59 -25.88
C ASP A 314 -16.02 2.38 -26.82
N GLU A 315 -16.18 1.92 -28.07
CA GLU A 315 -17.07 2.53 -29.07
C GLU A 315 -18.54 2.47 -28.67
N GLU A 316 -18.92 1.49 -27.84
CA GLU A 316 -20.26 1.29 -27.29
C GLU A 316 -20.51 2.10 -26.00
N GLY A 317 -19.51 2.81 -25.49
CA GLY A 317 -19.57 3.65 -24.29
C GLY A 317 -19.43 2.90 -22.97
N GLN A 318 -18.98 1.64 -22.97
CA GLN A 318 -18.68 0.88 -21.77
C GLN A 318 -17.29 1.25 -21.22
N PRO A 319 -17.11 1.32 -19.89
CA PRO A 319 -15.81 1.63 -19.30
C PRO A 319 -14.78 0.53 -19.57
N LEU A 320 -13.55 0.93 -19.89
CA LEU A 320 -12.46 0.01 -20.21
C LEU A 320 -11.45 -0.09 -19.05
N PRO A 321 -11.42 -1.20 -18.30
CA PRO A 321 -10.41 -1.43 -17.27
C PRO A 321 -9.08 -1.89 -17.85
N GLY A 322 -7.96 -1.46 -17.24
CA GLY A 322 -6.61 -1.88 -17.62
C GLY A 322 -6.02 -1.20 -18.86
N VAL A 323 -6.61 -0.12 -19.36
CA VAL A 323 -6.04 0.72 -20.43
C VAL A 323 -4.77 1.40 -19.92
N ASN A 324 -3.66 1.22 -20.63
CA ASN A 324 -2.41 1.91 -20.32
C ASN A 324 -2.46 3.34 -20.85
N VAL A 325 -2.40 4.30 -19.92
CA VAL A 325 -2.35 5.74 -20.20
C VAL A 325 -0.96 6.27 -19.83
N LEU A 326 -0.17 6.65 -20.84
CA LEU A 326 1.24 7.02 -20.71
C LEU A 326 1.47 8.46 -21.14
N ILE A 327 2.41 9.13 -20.49
CA ILE A 327 2.99 10.38 -21.01
C ILE A 327 3.88 10.02 -22.19
N LYS A 328 3.51 10.49 -23.38
CA LYS A 328 4.16 10.10 -24.63
C LYS A 328 5.66 10.42 -24.62
N GLY A 329 6.48 9.41 -24.95
CA GLY A 329 7.94 9.50 -24.93
C GLY A 329 8.58 9.23 -23.56
N THR A 330 7.79 8.79 -22.56
CA THR A 330 8.29 8.37 -21.24
C THR A 330 7.72 7.01 -20.85
N SER A 331 8.25 6.40 -19.79
CA SER A 331 7.67 5.23 -19.13
C SER A 331 6.69 5.60 -18.00
N THR A 332 6.35 6.87 -17.84
CA THR A 332 5.48 7.36 -16.76
C THR A 332 4.03 7.29 -17.21
N GLY A 333 3.22 6.50 -16.52
CA GLY A 333 1.81 6.30 -16.83
C GLY A 333 1.10 5.45 -15.79
N VAL A 334 -0.20 5.26 -15.99
CA VAL A 334 -1.08 4.49 -15.11
C VAL A 334 -1.98 3.60 -15.97
N SER A 335 -2.58 2.59 -15.36
CA SER A 335 -3.63 1.79 -15.98
C SER A 335 -5.00 2.20 -15.43
N THR A 336 -6.05 2.13 -16.24
CA THR A 336 -7.42 2.42 -15.77
C THR A 336 -7.93 1.36 -14.79
N ASP A 337 -8.78 1.78 -13.85
CA ASP A 337 -9.47 0.90 -12.90
C ASP A 337 -10.74 0.23 -13.49
N PHE A 338 -11.51 -0.50 -12.66
CA PHE A 338 -12.72 -1.21 -13.08
C PHE A 338 -13.79 -0.32 -13.73
N ASP A 339 -13.82 0.97 -13.38
CA ASP A 339 -14.77 1.95 -13.92
C ASP A 339 -14.18 2.71 -15.13
N GLY A 340 -13.03 2.27 -15.65
CA GLY A 340 -12.32 2.90 -16.74
C GLY A 340 -11.64 4.21 -16.36
N LYS A 341 -11.55 4.53 -15.07
CA LYS A 341 -10.99 5.79 -14.58
C LYS A 341 -9.47 5.70 -14.48
N TYR A 342 -8.79 6.80 -14.79
CA TYR A 342 -7.35 6.95 -14.57
C TYR A 342 -7.00 8.32 -13.97
N ILE A 343 -5.88 8.38 -13.28
CA ILE A 343 -5.34 9.61 -12.70
C ILE A 343 -3.83 9.64 -12.95
N ILE A 344 -3.34 10.66 -13.66
CA ILE A 344 -1.91 10.93 -13.81
C ILE A 344 -1.59 12.25 -13.11
N ASN A 345 -0.72 12.16 -12.12
CA ASN A 345 -0.21 13.31 -11.39
C ASN A 345 1.14 13.75 -11.95
N ASN A 346 1.49 15.02 -11.77
CA ASN A 346 2.79 15.59 -12.13
C ASN A 346 3.10 15.55 -13.64
N VAL A 347 2.14 15.96 -14.47
CA VAL A 347 2.32 16.08 -15.94
C VAL A 347 2.92 17.43 -16.37
N MET A 348 3.46 18.22 -15.44
CA MET A 348 4.01 19.55 -15.75
C MET A 348 5.16 19.44 -16.78
N GLY A 349 4.96 20.10 -17.94
CA GLY A 349 5.91 20.06 -19.06
C GLY A 349 5.71 18.93 -20.06
N ALA A 350 4.85 17.95 -19.76
CA ALA A 350 4.42 16.93 -20.72
C ALA A 350 3.46 17.52 -21.75
N LYS A 351 3.52 17.08 -23.01
CA LYS A 351 2.71 17.66 -24.11
C LYS A 351 1.52 16.80 -24.52
N GLU A 352 1.66 15.47 -24.47
CA GLU A 352 0.68 14.52 -25.02
C GLU A 352 0.58 13.28 -24.13
N LEU A 353 -0.62 12.68 -24.09
CA LEU A 353 -0.88 11.36 -23.51
C LEU A 353 -1.15 10.34 -24.62
N GLU A 354 -0.66 9.12 -24.42
CA GLU A 354 -0.90 7.95 -25.27
C GLU A 354 -1.73 6.92 -24.50
N TYR A 355 -2.80 6.44 -25.13
CA TYR A 355 -3.75 5.47 -24.59
C TYR A 355 -3.63 4.19 -25.40
N SER A 356 -3.40 3.06 -24.74
CA SER A 356 -3.23 1.76 -25.40
C SER A 356 -3.89 0.63 -24.61
N TYR A 357 -4.55 -0.27 -25.33
CA TYR A 357 -5.22 -1.43 -24.75
C TYR A 357 -5.17 -2.61 -25.72
N VAL A 358 -5.05 -3.83 -25.18
CA VAL A 358 -4.87 -5.03 -25.99
C VAL A 358 -6.12 -5.27 -26.85
N GLY A 359 -5.94 -5.35 -28.17
CA GLY A 359 -7.04 -5.52 -29.13
C GLY A 359 -7.73 -4.22 -29.55
N MET A 360 -7.21 -3.04 -29.16
CA MET A 360 -7.74 -1.72 -29.57
C MET A 360 -6.68 -0.87 -30.28
N GLN A 361 -7.10 0.11 -31.06
CA GLN A 361 -6.23 1.07 -31.71
C GLN A 361 -5.76 2.12 -30.71
N SER A 362 -4.44 2.26 -30.54
CA SER A 362 -3.88 3.29 -29.66
C SER A 362 -4.22 4.71 -30.14
N GLN A 363 -4.51 5.59 -29.19
CA GLN A 363 -4.83 6.99 -29.45
C GLN A 363 -3.84 7.92 -28.75
N THR A 364 -3.47 9.04 -29.39
CA THR A 364 -2.68 10.10 -28.76
C THR A 364 -3.47 11.40 -28.74
N LEU A 365 -3.49 12.09 -27.59
CA LEU A 365 -4.12 13.39 -27.43
C LEU A 365 -3.18 14.39 -26.75
N PRO A 366 -3.15 15.68 -27.17
CA PRO A 366 -2.44 16.72 -26.44
C PRO A 366 -3.08 16.94 -25.06
N ILE A 367 -2.28 17.30 -24.06
CA ILE A 367 -2.80 17.62 -22.72
C ILE A 367 -3.48 18.99 -22.78
N TYR A 368 -4.82 18.99 -22.88
CA TYR A 368 -5.59 20.24 -23.07
C TYR A 368 -6.40 20.66 -21.82
N SER A 369 -6.63 19.74 -20.88
CA SER A 369 -7.50 19.92 -19.72
C SER A 369 -7.08 19.02 -18.56
N THR A 370 -7.44 19.39 -17.33
CA THR A 370 -7.32 18.52 -16.14
C THR A 370 -8.29 17.34 -16.19
N ARG A 371 -9.33 17.41 -17.03
CA ARG A 371 -10.23 16.30 -17.35
C ARG A 371 -10.09 15.89 -18.81
N MET A 372 -9.69 14.65 -19.06
CA MET A 372 -9.50 14.10 -20.41
C MET A 372 -10.22 12.75 -20.52
N ASN A 373 -11.35 12.69 -21.19
CA ASN A 373 -12.05 11.43 -21.46
C ASN A 373 -11.74 10.97 -22.89
N VAL A 374 -11.60 9.66 -23.08
CA VAL A 374 -11.15 9.07 -24.35
C VAL A 374 -12.00 7.84 -24.69
N HIS A 375 -12.28 7.65 -25.99
CA HIS A 375 -12.93 6.43 -26.49
C HIS A 375 -11.94 5.70 -27.39
N LEU A 376 -11.70 4.41 -27.13
CA LEU A 376 -10.80 3.59 -27.94
C LEU A 376 -11.59 2.71 -28.91
N GLU A 377 -11.09 2.60 -30.14
CA GLU A 377 -11.68 1.82 -31.22
C GLU A 377 -11.05 0.42 -31.29
N TYR A 378 -11.81 -0.62 -31.65
CA TYR A 378 -11.27 -1.98 -31.77
C TYR A 378 -10.28 -2.09 -32.95
N SER A 379 -9.16 -2.79 -32.76
CA SER A 379 -8.25 -3.13 -33.86
C SER A 379 -8.62 -4.48 -34.47
N GLU A 380 -8.86 -4.51 -35.78
CA GLU A 380 -9.13 -5.76 -36.50
C GLU A 380 -7.82 -6.57 -36.63
N ASN A 381 -7.54 -7.50 -35.69
CA ASN A 381 -6.80 -8.77 -35.92
C ASN A 381 -6.68 -9.64 -34.65
N ARG A 382 -6.74 -10.98 -34.81
CA ARG A 382 -6.80 -12.02 -33.74
C ARG A 382 -5.47 -12.77 -33.50
N LEU A 383 -5.20 -12.97 -32.19
CA LEU A 383 -4.68 -14.13 -31.40
C LEU A 383 -3.32 -14.81 -31.68
N ASP A 384 -2.59 -15.12 -30.58
CA ASP A 384 -2.26 -16.51 -30.18
C ASP A 384 -1.86 -16.65 -28.67
N GLU A 385 -1.95 -17.89 -28.21
CA GLU A 385 -2.05 -18.53 -26.88
C GLU A 385 -0.69 -18.75 -26.13
N VAL A 386 -0.61 -18.97 -24.79
CA VAL A 386 -0.29 -20.25 -24.05
C VAL A 386 0.14 -19.98 -22.57
N VAL A 387 0.06 -21.05 -21.73
CA VAL A 387 -0.20 -21.28 -20.28
C VAL A 387 0.92 -21.15 -19.19
N VAL A 388 0.49 -21.40 -17.93
CA VAL A 388 1.00 -21.20 -16.54
C VAL A 388 1.94 -22.31 -15.97
N ALA A 389 2.81 -22.02 -14.97
CA ALA A 389 2.82 -22.58 -13.58
C ALA A 389 4.19 -22.62 -12.82
N GLY A 390 4.19 -22.35 -11.49
CA GLY A 390 5.10 -23.00 -10.50
C GLY A 390 5.64 -22.16 -9.31
N TYR A 391 5.33 -22.60 -8.08
CA TYR A 391 5.61 -22.06 -6.72
C TYR A 391 6.96 -22.48 -6.07
N ALA A 392 7.46 -21.75 -5.02
CA ALA A 392 7.58 -22.23 -3.61
C ALA A 392 8.49 -21.42 -2.63
N LYS A 393 7.95 -21.24 -1.39
CA LYS A 393 8.50 -21.29 0.00
C LYS A 393 9.28 -20.14 0.71
N ALA A 394 8.91 -20.01 2.00
CA ALA A 394 9.19 -19.00 3.01
C ALA A 394 10.26 -19.39 4.06
N ASN A 395 10.66 -18.45 4.93
CA ASN A 395 10.95 -18.75 6.36
C ASN A 395 11.03 -17.50 7.28
N SER A 396 10.60 -17.73 8.52
CA SER A 396 10.20 -16.81 9.58
C SER A 396 11.32 -16.41 10.55
N ARG A 397 11.12 -15.34 11.35
CA ARG A 397 11.47 -15.31 12.79
C ARG A 397 10.76 -14.19 13.56
N LYS A 398 10.31 -14.57 14.76
CA LYS A 398 9.46 -13.88 15.75
C LYS A 398 10.33 -13.14 16.78
N LYS A 399 9.86 -12.03 17.36
CA LYS A 399 10.31 -11.56 18.68
C LYS A 399 9.16 -10.86 19.40
N GLU A 400 8.89 -11.31 20.63
CA GLU A 400 7.85 -10.82 21.54
C GLU A 400 8.31 -9.56 22.28
N ILE A 401 7.38 -8.62 22.53
CA ILE A 401 7.49 -7.58 23.56
C ILE A 401 6.16 -7.59 24.33
N ILE A 402 6.27 -7.62 25.65
CA ILE A 402 5.18 -7.56 26.63
C ILE A 402 4.83 -6.09 26.85
N GLU A 403 3.54 -5.73 26.79
CA GLU A 403 3.08 -4.38 27.15
C GLU A 403 2.14 -4.45 28.36
N GLN A 404 2.47 -3.64 29.37
CA GLN A 404 1.73 -3.49 30.62
C GLN A 404 0.52 -2.58 30.37
N VAL A 405 -0.64 -3.00 30.89
CA VAL A 405 -1.89 -2.22 30.84
C VAL A 405 -1.78 -1.03 31.79
N GLN A 406 -1.94 0.17 31.26
CA GLN A 406 -2.22 1.38 32.01
C GLN A 406 -3.55 1.94 31.47
N GLU A 407 -4.58 1.97 32.31
CA GLU A 407 -5.83 2.67 32.03
C GLU A 407 -5.55 4.15 31.79
N GLU A 408 -6.28 4.82 30.88
CA GLU A 408 -6.83 6.19 31.05
C GLU A 408 -7.53 6.79 29.80
N GLN A 409 -8.77 7.26 30.02
CA GLN A 409 -9.43 8.54 29.63
C GLN A 409 -9.78 8.88 28.15
N PRO A 410 -10.86 9.65 27.91
CA PRO A 410 -11.68 9.55 26.69
C PRO A 410 -11.17 10.34 25.48
N VAL A 411 -11.44 9.79 24.29
CA VAL A 411 -11.38 10.45 22.97
C VAL A 411 -12.70 11.19 22.74
N THR A 412 -12.64 12.44 22.29
CA THR A 412 -13.85 13.21 21.92
C THR A 412 -14.16 13.00 20.45
N LYS A 413 -15.32 12.39 20.15
CA LYS A 413 -15.82 12.16 18.79
C LYS A 413 -16.69 13.33 18.35
N HIS A 414 -16.49 13.82 17.12
CA HIS A 414 -17.40 14.75 16.46
C HIS A 414 -17.80 14.20 15.09
N GLU A 415 -19.09 14.02 14.89
CA GLU A 415 -19.66 13.68 13.58
C GLU A 415 -20.07 14.96 12.85
N ASN A 416 -19.65 15.06 11.60
CA ASN A 416 -20.26 15.94 10.62
C ASN A 416 -21.03 15.08 9.62
N VAL A 417 -21.99 15.67 8.91
CA VAL A 417 -22.92 14.97 7.99
C VAL A 417 -22.22 14.05 6.97
N THR A 418 -20.95 14.30 6.64
CA THR A 418 -20.18 13.52 5.65
C THR A 418 -18.83 13.00 6.16
N THR A 419 -18.43 13.32 7.40
CA THR A 419 -17.10 12.97 7.92
C THR A 419 -17.12 12.66 9.41
N THR A 420 -16.31 11.68 9.81
CA THR A 420 -16.09 11.30 11.21
C THR A 420 -14.73 11.82 11.63
N VAL A 421 -14.69 12.58 12.73
CA VAL A 421 -13.45 13.18 13.26
C VAL A 421 -13.17 12.65 14.67
N PHE A 422 -12.00 12.05 14.84
CA PHE A 422 -11.49 11.54 16.11
C PHE A 422 -10.38 12.46 16.64
N LYS A 423 -10.65 13.18 17.72
CA LYS A 423 -9.65 14.02 18.38
C LYS A 423 -8.88 13.19 19.42
N ILE A 424 -7.62 12.91 19.13
CA ILE A 424 -6.79 12.08 20.00
C ILE A 424 -6.22 12.94 21.12
N SER A 425 -6.58 12.62 22.37
CA SER A 425 -6.21 13.39 23.55
C SER A 425 -4.69 13.36 23.83
N LYS A 426 -4.03 12.24 23.52
CA LYS A 426 -2.59 12.06 23.70
C LYS A 426 -1.81 12.61 22.49
N LYS A 427 -0.65 13.22 22.76
CA LYS A 427 0.30 13.64 21.73
C LYS A 427 1.21 12.49 21.33
N TYR A 428 1.59 12.45 20.06
CA TYR A 428 2.39 11.36 19.49
C TYR A 428 3.68 11.83 18.83
N ASN A 429 4.66 10.93 18.80
CA ASN A 429 5.84 11.02 17.96
C ASN A 429 5.66 10.04 16.80
N ILE A 430 5.55 10.52 15.56
CA ILE A 430 5.36 9.69 14.37
C ILE A 430 6.55 9.90 13.43
N PRO A 431 7.52 8.97 13.38
CA PRO A 431 8.69 9.08 12.51
C PRO A 431 8.33 8.96 11.03
N SER A 432 9.09 9.62 10.15
CA SER A 432 8.87 9.58 8.70
C SER A 432 9.54 8.38 8.07
N ILE A 433 8.99 7.20 8.37
CA ILE A 433 9.49 5.91 7.89
C ILE A 433 8.32 5.10 7.32
N ASN A 434 8.63 4.11 6.49
CA ASN A 434 7.62 3.19 5.93
C ASN A 434 7.16 2.15 6.98
N ASP A 435 6.74 2.61 8.16
CA ASP A 435 6.17 1.78 9.22
C ASP A 435 4.89 2.44 9.76
N VAL A 436 4.07 1.67 10.45
CA VAL A 436 2.81 2.12 11.03
C VAL A 436 2.97 2.45 12.52
N THR A 437 2.40 3.57 12.94
CA THR A 437 2.20 3.90 14.35
C THR A 437 0.77 3.54 14.74
N VAL A 438 0.62 2.69 15.74
CA VAL A 438 -0.70 2.29 16.25
C VAL A 438 -1.21 3.35 17.23
N ILE A 439 -2.39 3.88 16.94
CA ILE A 439 -3.09 4.88 17.75
C ILE A 439 -4.38 4.25 18.25
N GLU A 440 -4.59 4.23 19.56
CA GLU A 440 -5.88 3.80 20.11
C GLU A 440 -6.91 4.93 19.92
N ILE A 441 -8.06 4.58 19.33
CA ILE A 441 -9.18 5.48 19.11
C ILE A 441 -10.20 5.34 20.24
N ASP A 442 -10.60 4.10 20.54
CA ASP A 442 -11.63 3.83 21.53
C ASP A 442 -11.57 2.38 22.01
N SER A 443 -12.17 2.12 23.16
CA SER A 443 -12.30 0.78 23.73
C SER A 443 -13.66 0.64 24.40
N PHE A 444 -14.47 -0.30 23.93
CA PHE A 444 -15.85 -0.47 24.40
C PHE A 444 -16.30 -1.93 24.37
N THR A 445 -17.41 -2.20 25.06
CA THR A 445 -18.01 -3.53 25.17
C THR A 445 -19.45 -3.49 24.66
N ILE A 446 -19.82 -4.48 23.86
CA ILE A 446 -21.12 -4.57 23.19
C ILE A 446 -21.72 -5.96 23.33
N ASN A 447 -23.02 -6.03 23.59
CA ASN A 447 -23.73 -7.30 23.64
C ASN A 447 -23.87 -7.88 22.22
N ALA A 448 -23.77 -9.21 22.11
CA ALA A 448 -23.92 -9.91 20.85
C ALA A 448 -24.68 -11.22 21.03
N ASP A 449 -25.44 -11.60 20.00
CA ASP A 449 -26.05 -12.93 19.89
C ASP A 449 -25.09 -13.86 19.15
N TYR A 450 -24.88 -15.08 19.66
CA TYR A 450 -23.94 -16.03 19.07
C TYR A 450 -24.67 -17.13 18.31
N THR A 451 -24.27 -17.40 17.07
CA THR A 451 -24.81 -18.49 16.24
C THR A 451 -23.70 -19.14 15.43
N TYR A 452 -23.87 -20.41 15.09
CA TYR A 452 -23.00 -21.07 14.13
C TYR A 452 -23.48 -20.84 12.70
N PHE A 453 -22.54 -20.83 11.75
CA PHE A 453 -22.79 -20.72 10.33
C PHE A 453 -21.95 -21.72 9.55
N ALA A 454 -22.55 -22.38 8.56
CA ALA A 454 -21.85 -23.30 7.66
C ALA A 454 -22.39 -23.17 6.23
N ALA A 455 -21.47 -23.22 5.26
CA ALA A 455 -21.79 -23.21 3.83
C ALA A 455 -20.92 -24.25 3.08
N PRO A 456 -21.22 -25.56 3.23
CA PRO A 456 -20.33 -26.64 2.80
C PRO A 456 -20.10 -26.73 1.29
N VAL A 457 -20.93 -26.08 0.48
CA VAL A 457 -20.70 -25.90 -0.97
C VAL A 457 -19.48 -25.02 -1.28
N ILE A 458 -19.05 -24.19 -0.33
CA ILE A 458 -17.83 -23.37 -0.43
C ILE A 458 -16.70 -24.05 0.34
N ASN A 459 -16.95 -24.35 1.62
CA ASN A 459 -16.05 -25.13 2.46
C ASN A 459 -16.82 -25.72 3.66
N GLU A 460 -16.37 -26.86 4.15
CA GLU A 460 -17.03 -27.63 5.21
C GLU A 460 -16.75 -27.10 6.64
N ASN A 461 -16.05 -25.98 6.79
CA ASN A 461 -15.81 -25.41 8.12
C ASN A 461 -17.09 -24.78 8.68
N VAL A 462 -17.21 -24.86 10.00
CA VAL A 462 -18.28 -24.21 10.75
C VAL A 462 -17.71 -23.01 11.49
N TYR A 463 -18.31 -21.85 11.27
CA TYR A 463 -17.89 -20.57 11.82
C TYR A 463 -18.78 -20.18 13.00
N LEU A 464 -18.18 -19.71 14.09
CA LEU A 464 -18.92 -19.04 15.15
C LEU A 464 -19.09 -17.56 14.76
N LEU A 465 -20.33 -17.08 14.70
CA LEU A 465 -20.65 -15.69 14.41
C LEU A 465 -21.21 -15.01 15.66
N ALA A 466 -20.79 -13.78 15.88
CA ALA A 466 -21.45 -12.85 16.78
C ALA A 466 -22.26 -11.84 15.97
N LYS A 467 -23.54 -11.69 16.32
CA LYS A 467 -24.48 -10.78 15.69
C LYS A 467 -24.76 -9.61 16.59
N ILE A 468 -24.54 -8.41 16.09
CA ILE A 468 -24.58 -7.18 16.85
C ILE A 468 -25.68 -6.27 16.27
N THR A 469 -26.59 -5.77 17.10
CA THR A 469 -27.68 -4.86 16.68
C THR A 469 -27.27 -3.39 16.80
N ASP A 470 -26.73 -2.99 17.95
CA ASP A 470 -26.54 -1.57 18.27
C ASP A 470 -25.11 -1.09 17.93
N TRP A 471 -24.58 -1.48 16.78
CA TRP A 471 -23.19 -1.19 16.40
C TRP A 471 -23.00 0.24 15.88
N GLU A 472 -24.07 0.86 15.35
CA GLU A 472 -24.06 2.17 14.67
C GLU A 472 -23.58 3.30 15.60
N GLN A 473 -23.93 3.24 16.88
CA GLN A 473 -23.55 4.25 17.89
C GLN A 473 -22.02 4.39 18.08
N TYR A 474 -21.24 3.40 17.63
CA TYR A 474 -19.80 3.37 17.82
C TYR A 474 -19.02 3.98 16.65
N ASN A 475 -19.70 4.34 15.55
CA ASN A 475 -19.08 4.87 14.32
C ASN A 475 -17.94 3.98 13.82
N LEU A 476 -18.21 2.67 13.76
CA LEU A 476 -17.27 1.72 13.19
C LEU A 476 -17.00 2.07 11.73
N LEU A 477 -15.74 1.89 11.30
CA LEU A 477 -15.33 2.00 9.91
C LEU A 477 -14.94 0.63 9.34
N PRO A 478 -15.07 0.41 8.02
CA PRO A 478 -14.63 -0.83 7.41
C PRO A 478 -13.15 -1.10 7.65
N GLY A 479 -12.80 -2.28 8.20
CA GLY A 479 -11.41 -2.57 8.57
C GLY A 479 -11.17 -4.00 9.06
N GLU A 480 -9.89 -4.41 9.06
CA GLU A 480 -9.49 -5.72 9.59
C GLU A 480 -9.60 -5.75 11.12
N ALA A 481 -10.03 -6.91 11.64
CA ALA A 481 -10.09 -7.19 13.07
C ALA A 481 -9.31 -8.45 13.41
N ASN A 482 -8.42 -8.37 14.40
CA ASN A 482 -7.86 -9.54 15.06
C ASN A 482 -8.88 -10.08 16.06
N VAL A 483 -9.18 -11.37 16.01
CA VAL A 483 -10.24 -11.96 16.83
C VAL A 483 -9.66 -12.89 17.88
N TYR A 484 -10.13 -12.72 19.11
CA TYR A 484 -9.79 -13.56 20.26
C TYR A 484 -11.06 -14.13 20.88
N PHE A 485 -11.09 -15.43 21.09
CA PHE A 485 -12.22 -16.14 21.67
C PHE A 485 -11.73 -17.10 22.75
N GLU A 486 -12.35 -17.07 23.93
CA GLU A 486 -11.95 -17.87 25.11
C GLU A 486 -10.44 -17.71 25.45
N GLY A 487 -9.95 -16.47 25.37
CA GLY A 487 -8.54 -16.12 25.64
C GLY A 487 -7.54 -16.53 24.55
N ASN A 488 -7.98 -17.17 23.46
CA ASN A 488 -7.12 -17.63 22.37
C ASN A 488 -7.29 -16.78 21.11
N TYR A 489 -6.21 -16.61 20.33
CA TYR A 489 -6.29 -15.98 19.02
C TYR A 489 -7.01 -16.90 18.02
N ALA A 490 -8.17 -16.46 17.52
CA ALA A 490 -9.04 -17.24 16.65
C ALA A 490 -8.89 -16.90 15.16
N GLY A 491 -8.16 -15.82 14.83
CA GLY A 491 -7.83 -15.44 13.45
C GLY A 491 -8.11 -13.98 13.16
N LYS A 492 -8.25 -13.65 11.87
CA LYS A 492 -8.67 -12.33 11.41
C LYS A 492 -10.05 -12.39 10.80
N THR A 493 -10.81 -11.30 10.97
CA THR A 493 -12.06 -11.06 10.27
C THR A 493 -12.07 -9.64 9.70
N TYR A 494 -13.09 -9.30 8.91
CA TYR A 494 -13.28 -7.98 8.36
C TYR A 494 -14.58 -7.41 8.92
N ILE A 495 -14.51 -6.23 9.52
CA ILE A 495 -15.67 -5.51 10.02
C ILE A 495 -16.18 -4.67 8.87
N ASP A 496 -17.42 -4.92 8.43
CA ASP A 496 -18.08 -4.13 7.39
C ASP A 496 -19.38 -3.50 7.94
N PRO A 497 -19.30 -2.27 8.47
CA PRO A 497 -20.47 -1.53 8.93
C PRO A 497 -21.37 -1.04 7.78
N ASN A 498 -20.90 -1.05 6.54
CA ASN A 498 -21.67 -0.53 5.40
C ASN A 498 -22.62 -1.59 4.80
N SER A 499 -22.70 -2.76 5.42
CA SER A 499 -23.63 -3.81 5.03
C SER A 499 -25.08 -3.34 5.14
N ILE A 500 -25.92 -3.77 4.21
CA ILE A 500 -27.38 -3.53 4.23
C ILE A 500 -28.12 -4.44 5.23
N GLU A 501 -27.40 -5.28 5.97
CA GLU A 501 -27.96 -6.18 6.97
C GLU A 501 -28.33 -5.44 8.26
N GLU A 502 -29.46 -5.81 8.88
CA GLU A 502 -29.92 -5.21 10.15
C GLU A 502 -28.98 -5.49 11.34
N LYS A 503 -28.14 -6.52 11.24
CA LYS A 503 -27.17 -6.91 12.28
C LYS A 503 -25.77 -6.98 11.68
N LEU A 504 -24.79 -6.40 12.36
CA LEU A 504 -23.38 -6.56 12.03
C LEU A 504 -22.92 -7.96 12.44
N ASN A 505 -22.48 -8.74 11.45
CA ASN A 505 -21.95 -10.08 11.65
C ASN A 505 -20.43 -10.04 11.82
N VAL A 506 -19.93 -10.55 12.94
CA VAL A 506 -18.49 -10.67 13.21
C VAL A 506 -18.14 -12.15 13.35
N SER A 507 -17.26 -12.65 12.48
CA SER A 507 -16.80 -14.03 12.55
C SER A 507 -15.75 -14.17 13.64
N LEU A 508 -16.02 -15.04 14.62
CA LEU A 508 -15.15 -15.32 15.76
C LEU A 508 -14.19 -16.49 15.53
N GLY A 509 -14.21 -17.08 14.33
CA GLY A 509 -13.33 -18.16 13.94
C GLY A 509 -14.05 -19.49 13.68
N ILE A 510 -13.25 -20.49 13.32
CA ILE A 510 -13.71 -21.84 13.00
C ILE A 510 -13.78 -22.66 14.29
N ASP A 511 -14.87 -23.41 14.47
CA ASP A 511 -15.04 -24.31 15.61
C ASP A 511 -15.07 -25.77 15.15
N PRO A 512 -13.95 -26.51 15.30
CA PRO A 512 -13.87 -27.90 14.83
C PRO A 512 -14.75 -28.87 15.64
N SER A 513 -15.36 -28.43 16.74
CA SER A 513 -16.27 -29.27 17.53
C SER A 513 -17.64 -29.42 16.88
N VAL A 514 -17.98 -28.58 15.90
CA VAL A 514 -19.18 -28.73 15.07
C VAL A 514 -18.71 -29.12 13.67
N VAL A 515 -19.16 -30.27 13.19
CA VAL A 515 -18.68 -30.84 11.93
C VAL A 515 -19.82 -30.83 10.92
N VAL A 516 -19.52 -30.37 9.72
CA VAL A 516 -20.41 -30.44 8.57
C VAL A 516 -19.73 -31.20 7.46
N GLU A 517 -20.44 -32.12 6.82
CA GLU A 517 -19.97 -32.84 5.63
C GLU A 517 -21.03 -32.71 4.54
N ARG A 518 -20.61 -32.49 3.29
CA ARG A 518 -21.50 -32.44 2.13
C ARG A 518 -21.12 -33.52 1.13
N ASN A 519 -21.84 -34.62 1.18
CA ASN A 519 -21.57 -35.81 0.39
C ASN A 519 -22.47 -35.86 -0.85
N GLU A 520 -21.90 -36.05 -2.04
CA GLU A 520 -22.69 -36.32 -3.25
C GLU A 520 -23.28 -37.73 -3.16
N ALA A 521 -24.61 -37.81 -3.13
CA ALA A 521 -25.33 -39.07 -3.07
C ALA A 521 -25.38 -39.73 -4.47
N ARG A 522 -25.18 -41.05 -4.54
CA ARG A 522 -25.31 -41.78 -5.82
C ARG A 522 -26.78 -41.86 -6.23
N TYR A 523 -27.18 -41.03 -7.19
CA TYR A 523 -28.45 -41.23 -7.87
C TYR A 523 -28.26 -42.23 -9.03
N ASN A 524 -28.71 -43.46 -8.85
CA ASN A 524 -28.73 -44.49 -9.90
C ASN A 524 -29.93 -44.29 -10.85
N LYS A 525 -30.07 -43.11 -11.46
CA LYS A 525 -30.83 -43.00 -12.72
C LYS A 525 -29.80 -42.92 -13.84
N ASN A 526 -29.91 -43.86 -14.77
CA ASN A 526 -29.08 -43.92 -15.97
C ASN A 526 -28.97 -42.52 -16.60
N LYS A 527 -27.79 -42.14 -17.11
CA LYS A 527 -27.64 -41.00 -18.03
C LYS A 527 -28.65 -41.18 -19.16
N SER A 528 -29.82 -40.57 -19.02
CA SER A 528 -30.93 -40.82 -19.91
C SER A 528 -30.77 -39.89 -21.10
N PHE A 529 -30.40 -40.46 -22.24
CA PHE A 529 -30.21 -39.72 -23.47
C PHE A 529 -31.56 -39.56 -24.18
N ILE A 530 -32.41 -38.66 -23.70
CA ILE A 530 -33.67 -38.35 -24.36
C ILE A 530 -33.44 -37.11 -25.26
N GLY A 531 -33.45 -37.31 -26.59
CA GLY A 531 -33.34 -36.22 -27.58
C GLY A 531 -31.93 -35.62 -27.75
N ASN A 532 -31.84 -34.34 -28.13
CA ASN A 532 -30.59 -33.58 -28.36
C ASN A 532 -29.97 -32.98 -27.07
N SER A 533 -30.51 -33.33 -25.91
CA SER A 533 -30.07 -32.81 -24.61
C SER A 533 -29.35 -33.87 -23.78
N ARG A 534 -28.47 -33.41 -22.90
CA ARG A 534 -27.85 -34.18 -21.81
C ARG A 534 -28.53 -33.78 -20.51
N ILE A 535 -28.87 -34.78 -19.70
CA ILE A 535 -29.48 -34.63 -18.38
C ILE A 535 -28.48 -35.12 -17.33
N VAL A 536 -28.31 -34.36 -16.26
CA VAL A 536 -27.44 -34.67 -15.13
C VAL A 536 -28.21 -34.41 -13.85
N ASP A 537 -28.49 -35.46 -13.10
CA ASP A 537 -29.07 -35.36 -11.76
C ASP A 537 -27.96 -35.14 -10.73
N LYS A 538 -28.18 -34.20 -9.82
CA LYS A 538 -27.31 -33.95 -8.67
C LYS A 538 -28.11 -34.14 -7.39
N ALA A 539 -27.53 -34.86 -6.43
CA ALA A 539 -28.12 -35.10 -5.13
C ALA A 539 -27.02 -35.04 -4.07
N PHE A 540 -27.31 -34.41 -2.93
CA PHE A 540 -26.38 -34.18 -1.85
C PHE A 540 -27.04 -34.51 -0.51
N GLU A 541 -26.30 -35.22 0.35
CA GLU A 541 -26.61 -35.39 1.77
C GLU A 541 -25.65 -34.51 2.56
N ILE A 542 -26.20 -33.57 3.33
CA ILE A 542 -25.45 -32.68 4.21
C ILE A 542 -25.63 -33.17 5.65
N LEU A 543 -24.57 -33.66 6.25
CA LEU A 543 -24.55 -34.11 7.64
C LEU A 543 -24.00 -33.00 8.53
N VAL A 544 -24.73 -32.65 9.58
CA VAL A 544 -24.30 -31.68 10.60
C VAL A 544 -24.26 -32.40 11.95
N LYS A 545 -23.15 -32.31 12.66
CA LYS A 545 -22.97 -32.95 13.98
C LYS A 545 -22.42 -31.96 15.01
N ASN A 546 -23.09 -31.87 16.14
CA ASN A 546 -22.63 -31.09 17.29
C ASN A 546 -21.84 -31.99 18.27
N ASN A 547 -20.51 -31.92 18.28
CA ASN A 547 -19.70 -32.69 19.25
C ASN A 547 -19.53 -31.98 20.61
N LYS A 548 -20.22 -30.87 20.88
CA LYS A 548 -20.13 -30.14 22.16
C LYS A 548 -20.98 -30.79 23.24
N ASN A 549 -20.75 -30.36 24.48
CA ASN A 549 -21.49 -30.77 25.69
C ASN A 549 -22.74 -29.92 25.98
N TYR A 550 -23.08 -28.97 25.09
CA TYR A 550 -24.28 -28.13 25.16
C TYR A 550 -24.94 -28.02 23.77
N GLY A 551 -26.19 -27.55 23.73
CA GLY A 551 -26.94 -27.34 22.49
C GLY A 551 -26.52 -26.07 21.75
N ILE A 552 -26.64 -26.08 20.42
CA ILE A 552 -26.26 -24.98 19.53
C ILE A 552 -27.37 -24.64 18.54
N GLU A 553 -27.34 -23.40 18.05
CA GLU A 553 -28.10 -22.97 16.88
C GLU A 553 -27.12 -22.78 15.71
N LEU A 554 -27.47 -23.33 14.56
CA LEU A 554 -26.67 -23.32 13.35
C LEU A 554 -27.50 -22.89 12.15
N ILE A 555 -26.97 -21.95 11.38
CA ILE A 555 -27.48 -21.53 10.08
C ILE A 555 -26.67 -22.26 9.01
N LEU A 556 -27.31 -23.19 8.31
CA LEU A 556 -26.72 -23.94 7.20
C LEU A 556 -27.18 -23.31 5.89
N LYS A 557 -26.26 -23.00 4.98
CA LYS A 557 -26.57 -22.52 3.62
C LYS A 557 -26.02 -23.42 2.55
N ASP A 558 -26.80 -23.62 1.50
CA ASP A 558 -26.36 -24.21 0.24
C ASP A 558 -27.01 -23.45 -0.93
N ARG A 559 -26.63 -23.78 -2.16
CA ARG A 559 -27.12 -23.10 -3.36
C ARG A 559 -27.48 -24.08 -4.47
N ILE A 560 -28.43 -23.65 -5.28
CA ILE A 560 -28.75 -24.29 -6.56
C ILE A 560 -28.10 -23.43 -7.67
N PRO A 561 -27.52 -24.03 -8.71
CA PRO A 561 -26.89 -23.27 -9.79
C PRO A 561 -27.88 -22.40 -10.57
N LEU A 562 -27.65 -21.09 -10.63
CA LEU A 562 -28.43 -20.17 -11.46
C LEU A 562 -27.93 -20.19 -12.91
N SER A 563 -28.81 -20.50 -13.87
CA SER A 563 -28.49 -20.47 -15.30
C SER A 563 -28.63 -19.07 -15.88
N GLN A 564 -27.57 -18.57 -16.51
CA GLN A 564 -27.60 -17.34 -17.33
C GLN A 564 -27.88 -17.62 -18.82
N ASN A 565 -27.99 -18.89 -19.21
CA ASN A 565 -28.20 -19.30 -20.59
C ASN A 565 -29.54 -20.00 -20.73
N ASN A 566 -30.40 -19.52 -21.64
CA ASN A 566 -31.73 -20.09 -21.84
C ASN A 566 -31.72 -21.58 -22.28
N GLN A 567 -30.60 -22.10 -22.79
CA GLN A 567 -30.41 -23.50 -23.18
C GLN A 567 -30.05 -24.43 -22.01
N ILE A 568 -29.65 -23.88 -20.85
CA ILE A 568 -29.38 -24.65 -19.64
C ILE A 568 -30.59 -24.49 -18.71
N LYS A 569 -31.28 -25.59 -18.41
CA LYS A 569 -32.45 -25.63 -17.53
C LYS A 569 -32.11 -26.35 -16.23
N VAL A 570 -32.65 -25.84 -15.14
CA VAL A 570 -32.55 -26.39 -13.78
C VAL A 570 -33.97 -26.76 -13.38
N ASN A 571 -34.22 -28.06 -13.17
CA ASN A 571 -35.54 -28.62 -12.87
C ASN A 571 -35.46 -29.51 -11.63
N ASP A 572 -36.59 -30.12 -11.24
CA ASP A 572 -36.69 -31.17 -10.22
C ASP A 572 -35.92 -30.85 -8.93
N ILE A 573 -36.06 -29.60 -8.48
CA ILE A 573 -35.44 -29.11 -7.26
C ILE A 573 -36.20 -29.70 -6.07
N GLU A 574 -35.51 -30.50 -5.25
CA GLU A 574 -36.04 -31.03 -3.99
C GLU A 574 -35.06 -30.71 -2.86
N PHE A 575 -35.58 -30.27 -1.72
CA PHE A 575 -34.79 -30.02 -0.52
C PHE A 575 -35.66 -30.16 0.75
N ASP A 576 -35.02 -30.50 1.86
CA ASP A 576 -35.71 -30.58 3.16
C ASP A 576 -36.14 -29.18 3.64
N GLU A 577 -37.21 -29.08 4.43
CA GLU A 577 -37.83 -27.81 4.91
C GLU A 577 -36.82 -26.72 5.30
N GLY A 578 -36.63 -25.74 4.40
CA GLY A 578 -35.69 -24.62 4.51
C GLY A 578 -36.21 -23.40 3.76
N ASP A 579 -35.66 -22.22 4.06
CA ASP A 579 -36.03 -20.97 3.39
C ASP A 579 -35.29 -20.86 2.05
N TYR A 580 -36.03 -20.79 0.95
CA TYR A 580 -35.47 -20.77 -0.41
C TYR A 580 -35.74 -19.45 -1.11
N ASN A 581 -34.66 -18.73 -1.42
CA ASN A 581 -34.74 -17.50 -2.19
C ASN A 581 -34.67 -17.80 -3.69
N THR A 582 -35.80 -17.68 -4.39
CA THR A 582 -35.92 -17.98 -5.83
C THR A 582 -35.10 -17.05 -6.74
N LYS A 583 -34.71 -15.86 -6.27
CA LYS A 583 -33.90 -14.90 -7.05
C LYS A 583 -32.42 -15.23 -6.97
N THR A 584 -31.92 -15.55 -5.78
CA THR A 584 -30.50 -15.86 -5.56
C THR A 584 -30.18 -17.35 -5.67
N GLN A 585 -31.21 -18.20 -5.66
CA GLN A 585 -31.14 -19.66 -5.59
C GLN A 585 -30.40 -20.21 -4.36
N ILE A 586 -30.44 -19.47 -3.25
CA ILE A 586 -29.85 -19.87 -1.97
C ILE A 586 -30.91 -20.52 -1.08
N ILE A 587 -30.55 -21.62 -0.43
CA ILE A 587 -31.36 -22.29 0.60
C ILE A 587 -30.71 -22.05 1.96
N GLU A 588 -31.51 -21.68 2.96
CA GLU A 588 -31.10 -21.51 4.35
C GLU A 588 -31.89 -22.45 5.27
N TRP A 589 -31.18 -23.24 6.08
CA TRP A 589 -31.77 -24.03 7.16
C TRP A 589 -31.33 -23.49 8.51
N LYS A 590 -32.29 -23.25 9.40
CA LYS A 590 -32.05 -22.96 10.82
C LYS A 590 -32.17 -24.26 11.59
N ILE A 591 -31.07 -24.74 12.15
CA ILE A 591 -30.96 -26.05 12.81
C ILE A 591 -30.61 -25.83 14.27
N THR A 592 -31.43 -26.35 15.17
CA THR A 592 -31.13 -26.45 16.60
C THR A 592 -30.66 -27.87 16.89
N LEU A 593 -29.46 -28.02 17.45
CA LEU A 593 -28.87 -29.32 17.79
C LEU A 593 -28.55 -29.37 19.28
N ASN A 594 -29.06 -30.37 19.99
CA ASN A 594 -28.63 -30.67 21.36
C ASN A 594 -27.19 -31.18 21.39
N SER A 595 -26.66 -31.35 22.60
CA SER A 595 -25.32 -31.94 22.80
C SER A 595 -25.24 -33.32 22.15
N LYS A 596 -24.18 -33.56 21.36
CA LYS A 596 -23.90 -34.83 20.67
C LYS A 596 -24.94 -35.22 19.59
N GLU A 597 -25.88 -34.33 19.26
CA GLU A 597 -26.90 -34.57 18.24
C GLU A 597 -26.34 -34.42 16.82
N GLN A 598 -27.00 -35.09 15.87
CA GLN A 598 -26.74 -34.97 14.44
C GLN A 598 -28.03 -34.70 13.68
N SER A 599 -27.95 -33.89 12.63
CA SER A 599 -29.03 -33.63 11.68
C SER A 599 -28.55 -33.91 10.26
N LYS A 600 -29.46 -34.38 9.42
CA LYS A 600 -29.24 -34.60 7.99
C LYS A 600 -30.14 -33.68 7.19
N LYS A 601 -29.61 -33.13 6.09
CA LYS A 601 -30.36 -32.35 5.10
C LYS A 601 -30.10 -32.87 3.69
N HIS A 602 -31.16 -32.96 2.90
CA HIS A 602 -31.11 -33.42 1.52
C HIS A 602 -31.33 -32.25 0.57
N LEU A 603 -30.60 -32.25 -0.54
CA LEU A 603 -30.74 -31.33 -1.66
C LEU A 603 -30.54 -32.09 -2.97
N SER A 604 -31.46 -31.97 -3.92
CA SER A 604 -31.32 -32.49 -5.28
C SER A 604 -31.84 -31.51 -6.33
N TYR A 605 -31.33 -31.63 -7.56
CA TYR A 605 -31.80 -30.90 -8.73
C TYR A 605 -31.37 -31.60 -10.04
N GLU A 606 -32.16 -31.41 -11.09
CA GLU A 606 -31.89 -31.87 -12.46
C GLU A 606 -31.27 -30.72 -13.28
N LEU A 607 -30.15 -30.99 -13.95
CA LEU A 607 -29.58 -30.09 -14.96
C LEU A 607 -29.77 -30.64 -16.37
N ARG A 608 -30.33 -29.82 -17.27
CA ARG A 608 -30.57 -30.16 -18.68
C ARG A 608 -29.93 -29.16 -19.61
N TYR A 609 -29.08 -29.63 -20.53
CA TYR A 609 -28.31 -28.77 -21.44
C TYR A 609 -28.00 -29.46 -22.78
N PRO A 610 -27.57 -28.74 -23.84
CA PRO A 610 -27.32 -29.34 -25.16
C PRO A 610 -26.15 -30.35 -25.17
N LYS A 611 -26.27 -31.40 -25.99
CA LYS A 611 -25.19 -32.38 -26.19
C LYS A 611 -23.93 -31.71 -26.79
N GLY A 612 -22.75 -32.24 -26.44
CA GLY A 612 -21.46 -31.76 -26.94
C GLY A 612 -20.96 -30.45 -26.32
N LYS A 613 -21.73 -29.86 -25.39
CA LYS A 613 -21.32 -28.69 -24.60
C LYS A 613 -20.89 -29.12 -23.20
N TYR A 614 -19.93 -28.40 -22.64
CA TYR A 614 -19.48 -28.55 -21.25
C TYR A 614 -20.04 -27.38 -20.44
N ILE A 615 -20.46 -27.66 -19.21
CA ILE A 615 -20.91 -26.67 -18.24
C ILE A 615 -19.99 -26.74 -17.02
N ASN A 616 -19.70 -25.60 -16.41
CA ASN A 616 -18.97 -25.54 -15.15
C ASN A 616 -19.95 -25.86 -14.01
N LEU A 617 -19.67 -26.91 -13.23
CA LEU A 617 -20.55 -27.43 -12.16
C LEU A 617 -19.93 -27.18 -10.79
#